data_AF-A0A0H2QI99-F1
#
_entry.id   AF-A0A0H2QI99-F1
#
_cell.length_a   1.000
_cell.length_b   1.000
_cell.length_c   1.000
_cell.angle_alpha   90.00
_cell.angle_beta   90.00
_cell.angle_gamma   90.00
#
_symmetry.space_group_name_H-M   'P 1'
#
loop_
_entity.id
_entity.type
_entity.pdbx_description
1 polymer ?
#
loop_
_entity_poly.entity_id
_entity_poly.type
_entity_poly.pdbx_seq_one_letter_code
_entity_poly.pdbx_strand_id
1 'polypeptide(L)'
;MNRITHYFKSLLLLELLAGLWLTLKYSFKPKYTMMYPMEKFPQSPRFRGLHALRRYPNGEERCIACKLCEAVCPALAITIDSAKREDGTRRTTRYDIDLFKCIFCGFCEESCPVDSIVETHILEYHFENRGENIVTKPQLLALGDRLENEIAERRAADAAYR
;
A
#
# COMPACT_ATOMS: atom_id res chain seq x y z
N MET A 1 -13.34 55.69 -5.69
CA MET A 1 -14.09 54.42 -5.74
C MET A 1 -14.72 54.21 -4.36
N ASN A 2 -16.06 54.21 -4.29
CA ASN A 2 -16.80 55.03 -3.33
C ASN A 2 -16.96 54.41 -1.93
N ARG A 3 -16.47 55.09 -0.87
CA ARG A 3 -16.70 54.75 0.56
C ARG A 3 -18.17 54.42 0.88
N ILE A 4 -19.10 55.09 0.20
CA ILE A 4 -20.55 54.88 0.29
C ILE A 4 -20.94 53.45 -0.10
N THR A 5 -20.41 52.93 -1.22
CA THR A 5 -20.68 51.56 -1.67
C THR A 5 -20.14 50.50 -0.70
N HIS A 6 -19.02 50.78 -0.04
CA HIS A 6 -18.44 49.91 0.98
C HIS A 6 -19.28 49.89 2.27
N TYR A 7 -19.81 51.06 2.67
CA TYR A 7 -20.73 51.18 3.81
C TYR A 7 -22.04 50.42 3.57
N PHE A 8 -22.64 50.55 2.38
CA PHE A 8 -23.86 49.81 2.03
C PHE A 8 -23.63 48.30 1.94
N LYS A 9 -22.52 47.86 1.34
CA LYS A 9 -22.13 46.43 1.34
C LYS A 9 -21.91 45.88 2.74
N SER A 10 -21.32 46.67 3.63
CA SER A 10 -21.05 46.28 5.02
C SER A 10 -22.32 46.26 5.88
N LEU A 11 -23.24 47.22 5.68
CA LEU A 11 -24.50 47.31 6.43
C LEU A 11 -25.53 46.25 5.99
N LEU A 12 -25.58 45.94 4.70
CA LEU A 12 -26.48 44.92 4.11
C LEU A 12 -25.86 43.52 4.03
N LEU A 13 -24.62 43.35 4.51
CA LEU A 13 -23.87 42.09 4.54
C LEU A 13 -23.96 41.30 3.21
N LEU A 14 -23.88 41.99 2.07
CA LEU A 14 -24.08 41.38 0.76
C LEU A 14 -23.04 40.28 0.45
N GLU A 15 -21.82 40.41 0.99
CA GLU A 15 -20.78 39.39 0.88
C GLU A 15 -21.13 38.12 1.68
N LEU A 16 -21.83 38.25 2.83
CA LEU A 16 -22.32 37.11 3.61
C LEU A 16 -23.43 36.37 2.86
N LEU A 17 -24.35 37.11 2.26
CA LEU A 17 -25.44 36.53 1.44
C LEU A 17 -24.88 35.80 0.21
N ALA A 18 -23.86 36.34 -0.44
CA ALA A 18 -23.17 35.66 -1.54
C ALA A 18 -22.52 34.34 -1.07
N GLY A 19 -21.91 34.32 0.11
CA GLY A 19 -21.35 33.10 0.73
C GLY A 19 -22.41 32.07 1.11
N LEU A 20 -23.54 32.51 1.67
CA LEU A 20 -24.69 31.66 1.99
C LEU A 20 -25.31 31.06 0.73
N TRP A 21 -25.42 31.84 -0.35
CA TRP A 21 -25.90 31.36 -1.64
C TRP A 21 -24.99 30.28 -2.24
N LEU A 22 -23.67 30.46 -2.15
CA LEU A 22 -22.71 29.45 -2.57
C LEU A 22 -22.88 28.16 -1.77
N THR A 23 -23.04 28.28 -0.46
CA THR A 23 -23.25 27.15 0.46
C THR A 23 -24.55 26.41 0.12
N LEU A 24 -25.64 27.15 -0.12
CA LEU A 24 -26.93 26.60 -0.52
C LEU A 24 -26.81 25.82 -1.84
N LYS A 25 -26.09 26.38 -2.83
CA LYS A 25 -25.83 25.73 -4.12
C LYS A 25 -25.10 24.40 -3.95
N TYR A 26 -24.09 24.33 -3.08
CA TYR A 26 -23.38 23.07 -2.80
C TYR A 26 -24.18 22.11 -1.90
N SER A 27 -25.13 22.61 -1.10
CA SER A 27 -26.04 21.78 -0.30
C SER A 27 -26.87 20.86 -1.19
N PHE A 28 -27.39 21.38 -2.30
CA PHE A 28 -28.22 20.63 -3.26
C PHE A 28 -27.44 19.88 -4.35
N LYS A 29 -26.11 20.03 -4.43
CA LYS A 29 -25.30 19.22 -5.34
C LYS A 29 -25.17 17.77 -4.84
N PRO A 30 -25.13 16.77 -5.74
CA PRO A 30 -24.86 15.39 -5.37
C PRO A 30 -23.51 15.29 -4.67
N LYS A 31 -23.45 14.45 -3.62
CA LYS A 31 -22.23 14.26 -2.83
C LYS A 31 -21.35 13.23 -3.53
N TYR A 32 -20.04 13.47 -3.50
CA TYR A 32 -19.03 12.53 -3.99
C TYR A 32 -18.73 11.40 -2.97
N THR A 33 -19.47 11.34 -1.86
CA THR A 33 -19.24 10.36 -0.80
C THR A 33 -19.55 8.95 -1.29
N MET A 34 -18.54 8.08 -1.24
CA MET A 34 -18.67 6.64 -1.47
C MET A 34 -19.12 5.93 -0.20
N MET A 35 -19.92 4.87 -0.33
CA MET A 35 -20.37 4.08 0.82
C MET A 35 -19.35 3.00 1.20
N TYR A 36 -18.29 3.39 1.90
CA TYR A 36 -17.37 2.43 2.51
C TYR A 36 -18.08 1.70 3.66
N PRO A 37 -18.04 0.36 3.75
CA PRO A 37 -17.14 -0.60 3.09
C PRO A 37 -17.69 -1.28 1.82
N MET A 38 -18.91 -0.98 1.40
CA MET A 38 -19.58 -1.67 0.27
C MET A 38 -18.98 -1.28 -1.09
N GLU A 39 -18.56 -0.03 -1.23
CA GLU A 39 -17.89 0.48 -2.42
C GLU A 39 -16.48 0.95 -2.06
N LYS A 40 -15.49 0.55 -2.87
CA LYS A 40 -14.08 0.89 -2.68
C LYS A 40 -13.58 1.73 -3.86
N PHE A 41 -12.56 2.55 -3.61
CA PHE A 41 -11.91 3.32 -4.67
C PHE A 41 -11.19 2.37 -5.64
N PRO A 42 -11.23 2.66 -6.95
CA PRO A 42 -10.45 1.91 -7.92
C PRO A 42 -8.96 2.10 -7.61
N GLN A 43 -8.24 0.99 -7.45
CA GLN A 43 -6.81 0.98 -7.20
C GLN A 43 -6.04 0.79 -8.50
N SER A 44 -4.87 1.43 -8.61
CA SER A 44 -3.97 1.15 -9.72
C SER A 44 -3.29 -0.22 -9.56
N PRO A 45 -2.81 -0.84 -10.65
CA PRO A 45 -2.02 -2.07 -10.57
C PRO A 45 -0.71 -1.90 -9.77
N ARG A 46 -0.23 -0.66 -9.61
CA ARG A 46 1.00 -0.28 -8.90
C ARG A 46 0.76 0.11 -7.44
N PHE A 47 -0.42 -0.16 -6.90
CA PHE A 47 -0.70 0.15 -5.52
C PHE A 47 0.22 -0.65 -4.59
N ARG A 48 0.69 0.03 -3.54
CA ARG A 48 1.65 -0.49 -2.57
C ARG A 48 0.97 -0.71 -1.22
N GLY A 49 0.71 -1.97 -0.90
CA GLY A 49 0.01 -2.38 0.32
C GLY A 49 0.78 -3.44 1.10
N LEU A 50 0.06 -4.41 1.66
CA LEU A 50 0.65 -5.48 2.48
C LEU A 50 1.65 -6.31 1.68
N HIS A 51 2.75 -6.72 2.32
CA HIS A 51 3.80 -7.50 1.66
C HIS A 51 3.38 -8.96 1.52
N ALA A 52 3.77 -9.60 0.43
CA ALA A 52 3.60 -11.03 0.21
C ALA A 52 4.89 -11.65 -0.35
N LEU A 53 5.12 -12.92 -0.01
CA LEU A 53 6.18 -13.73 -0.61
C LEU A 53 5.58 -14.70 -1.61
N ARG A 54 6.06 -14.64 -2.86
CA ARG A 54 5.58 -15.47 -3.95
C ARG A 54 6.33 -16.79 -4.06
N ARG A 55 5.65 -17.76 -4.66
CA ARG A 55 6.23 -19.04 -5.07
C ARG A 55 6.37 -19.12 -6.59
N TYR A 56 7.21 -20.04 -7.04
CA TYR A 56 7.23 -20.45 -8.43
C TYR A 56 6.01 -21.32 -8.74
N PRO A 57 5.65 -21.52 -10.02
CA PRO A 57 4.55 -22.41 -10.41
C PRO A 57 4.72 -23.87 -9.96
N ASN A 58 5.95 -24.29 -9.65
CA ASN A 58 6.26 -25.61 -9.09
C ASN A 58 6.06 -25.72 -7.56
N GLY A 59 5.62 -24.65 -6.90
CA GLY A 59 5.40 -24.59 -5.45
C GLY A 59 6.65 -24.25 -4.62
N GLU A 60 7.82 -24.11 -5.25
CA GLU A 60 9.06 -23.73 -4.56
C GLU A 60 9.03 -22.22 -4.24
N GLU A 61 9.58 -21.82 -3.08
CA GLU A 61 9.70 -20.41 -2.74
C GLU A 61 10.64 -19.67 -3.70
N ARG A 62 10.27 -18.45 -4.14
CA ARG A 62 11.13 -17.66 -5.03
C ARG A 62 12.37 -17.13 -4.34
N CYS A 63 12.31 -16.93 -3.03
CA CYS A 63 13.39 -16.31 -2.27
C CYS A 63 14.68 -17.14 -2.31
N ILE A 64 15.77 -16.51 -2.74
CA ILE A 64 17.13 -17.09 -2.77
C ILE A 64 18.04 -16.56 -1.64
N ALA A 65 17.43 -15.94 -0.63
CA ALA A 65 18.10 -15.34 0.53
C ALA A 65 19.23 -14.34 0.19
N CYS A 66 19.08 -13.57 -0.90
CA CYS A 66 20.10 -12.63 -1.37
C CYS A 66 20.37 -11.44 -0.44
N LYS A 67 19.44 -11.14 0.47
CA LYS A 67 19.50 -9.99 1.40
C LYS A 67 19.52 -8.60 0.74
N LEU A 68 19.26 -8.50 -0.57
CA LEU A 68 19.17 -7.18 -1.24
C LEU A 68 18.01 -6.34 -0.69
N CYS A 69 16.86 -6.95 -0.43
CA CYS A 69 15.69 -6.27 0.13
C CYS A 69 15.94 -5.74 1.56
N GLU A 70 16.74 -6.45 2.36
CA GLU A 70 17.18 -6.00 3.69
C GLU A 70 18.14 -4.80 3.55
N ALA A 71 19.10 -4.86 2.62
CA ALA A 71 20.09 -3.81 2.41
C ALA A 71 19.48 -2.51 1.84
N VAL A 72 18.49 -2.59 0.94
CA VAL A 72 17.87 -1.41 0.32
C VAL A 72 16.81 -0.76 1.21
N CYS A 73 16.34 -1.45 2.27
CA CYS A 73 15.24 -0.97 3.09
C CYS A 73 15.64 0.31 3.83
N PRO A 74 15.04 1.48 3.51
CA PRO A 74 15.46 2.75 4.12
C PRO A 74 15.15 2.81 5.62
N ALA A 75 14.15 2.05 6.07
CA ALA A 75 13.71 2.00 7.46
C ALA A 75 14.25 0.79 8.24
N LEU A 76 15.08 -0.06 7.62
CA LEU A 76 15.63 -1.28 8.22
C LEU A 76 14.53 -2.16 8.87
N ALA A 77 13.41 -2.31 8.18
CA ALA A 77 12.22 -3.01 8.66
C ALA A 77 12.27 -4.54 8.45
N ILE A 78 13.13 -5.01 7.55
CA ILE A 78 13.23 -6.42 7.15
C ILE A 78 14.42 -7.05 7.87
N THR A 79 14.23 -8.24 8.43
CA THR A 79 15.31 -9.05 9.04
C THR A 79 15.34 -10.42 8.39
N ILE A 80 16.50 -10.78 7.82
CA ILE A 80 16.64 -12.03 7.04
C ILE A 80 17.78 -12.87 7.60
N ASP A 81 17.49 -14.13 7.92
CA ASP A 81 18.51 -15.14 8.18
C ASP A 81 18.47 -16.23 7.11
N SER A 82 19.64 -16.71 6.70
CA SER A 82 19.78 -17.68 5.61
C SER A 82 20.51 -18.92 6.09
N ALA A 83 20.02 -20.09 5.72
CA ALA A 83 20.70 -21.37 5.91
C ALA A 83 20.71 -22.18 4.62
N LYS A 84 21.62 -23.14 4.54
CA LYS A 84 21.67 -24.12 3.46
C LYS A 84 20.69 -25.24 3.79
N ARG A 85 19.77 -25.54 2.87
CA ARG A 85 18.86 -26.68 2.98
C ARG A 85 19.59 -27.98 2.64
N GLU A 86 19.01 -29.12 3.02
CA GLU A 86 19.52 -30.46 2.70
C GLU A 86 19.73 -30.67 1.19
N ASP A 87 18.87 -30.06 0.36
CA ASP A 87 18.96 -30.09 -1.11
C ASP A 87 20.12 -29.27 -1.70
N GLY A 88 20.96 -28.67 -0.85
CA GLY A 88 22.08 -27.83 -1.25
C GLY A 88 21.70 -26.40 -1.65
N THR A 89 20.41 -26.10 -1.77
CA THR A 89 19.88 -24.76 -2.08
C THR A 89 19.95 -23.84 -0.86
N ARG A 90 20.14 -22.53 -1.10
CA ARG A 90 20.15 -21.53 -0.03
C ARG A 90 18.77 -20.91 0.13
N ARG A 91 18.20 -21.01 1.32
CA ARG A 91 16.86 -20.53 1.66
C ARG A 91 16.86 -19.71 2.94
N THR A 92 15.77 -18.99 3.16
CA THR A 92 15.62 -18.17 4.37
C THR A 92 15.08 -19.01 5.52
N THR A 93 15.74 -18.97 6.68
CA THR A 93 15.21 -19.54 7.92
C THR A 93 14.29 -18.54 8.60
N ARG A 94 14.68 -17.27 8.59
CA ARG A 94 13.93 -16.14 9.12
C ARG A 94 13.72 -15.11 8.02
N TYR A 95 12.51 -14.63 7.87
CA TYR A 95 12.17 -13.52 7.00
C TYR A 95 11.02 -12.78 7.67
N ASP A 96 11.37 -11.78 8.48
CA ASP A 96 10.40 -11.01 9.25
C ASP A 96 10.36 -9.58 8.72
N ILE A 97 9.16 -9.02 8.61
CA ILE A 97 8.95 -7.61 8.27
C ILE A 97 8.21 -6.95 9.42
N ASP A 98 8.82 -5.93 10.01
CA ASP A 98 8.15 -5.07 10.99
C ASP A 98 7.35 -3.97 10.26
N LEU A 99 6.03 -4.13 10.24
CA LEU A 99 5.13 -3.19 9.55
C LEU A 99 5.03 -1.82 10.22
N PHE A 100 5.46 -1.67 11.49
CA PHE A 100 5.53 -0.36 12.13
C PHE A 100 6.77 0.44 11.72
N LYS A 101 7.82 -0.25 11.28
CA LYS A 101 9.00 0.39 10.68
C LYS A 101 8.84 0.61 9.18
N CYS A 102 8.13 -0.28 8.50
CA CYS A 102 7.97 -0.21 7.06
C CYS A 102 7.21 1.06 6.63
N ILE A 103 7.74 1.74 5.61
CA ILE A 103 7.15 2.96 5.03
C ILE A 103 6.45 2.72 3.68
N PHE A 104 6.29 1.47 3.26
CA PHE A 104 5.57 1.07 2.02
C PHE A 104 6.10 1.77 0.75
N CYS A 105 7.43 1.83 0.64
CA CYS A 105 8.10 2.51 -0.47
C CYS A 105 8.23 1.65 -1.76
N GLY A 106 8.09 0.33 -1.68
CA GLY A 106 8.29 -0.57 -2.82
C GLY A 106 9.75 -0.89 -3.20
N PHE A 107 10.77 -0.35 -2.53
CA PHE A 107 12.17 -0.66 -2.89
C PHE A 107 12.54 -2.13 -2.69
N CYS A 108 11.91 -2.82 -1.73
CA CYS A 108 12.09 -4.25 -1.53
C CYS A 108 11.64 -5.06 -2.75
N GLU A 109 10.60 -4.60 -3.43
CA GLU A 109 10.00 -5.22 -4.60
C GLU A 109 10.86 -4.99 -5.86
N GLU A 110 11.31 -3.75 -6.08
CA GLU A 110 12.17 -3.39 -7.23
C GLU A 110 13.57 -4.00 -7.12
N SER A 111 14.12 -4.12 -5.90
CA SER A 111 15.45 -4.70 -5.69
C SER A 111 15.48 -6.22 -5.77
N CYS A 112 14.32 -6.90 -5.81
CA CYS A 112 14.29 -8.34 -5.77
C CYS A 112 14.63 -8.94 -7.16
N PRO A 113 15.76 -9.64 -7.33
CA PRO A 113 16.18 -10.13 -8.65
C PRO A 113 15.29 -11.27 -9.20
N VAL A 114 14.49 -11.89 -8.33
CA VAL A 114 13.66 -13.06 -8.63
C VAL A 114 12.17 -12.79 -8.38
N ASP A 115 11.81 -11.52 -8.14
CA ASP A 115 10.44 -11.09 -7.84
C ASP A 115 9.77 -11.93 -6.73
N SER A 116 10.52 -12.14 -5.63
CA SER A 116 10.07 -12.95 -4.49
C SER A 116 9.20 -12.18 -3.52
N ILE A 117 9.58 -10.95 -3.17
CA ILE A 117 8.79 -10.08 -2.29
C ILE A 117 8.06 -9.07 -3.16
N VAL A 118 6.76 -8.95 -2.92
CA VAL A 118 5.89 -8.05 -3.68
C VAL A 118 4.98 -7.30 -2.72
N GLU A 119 4.60 -6.09 -3.10
CA GLU A 119 3.59 -5.33 -2.37
C GLU A 119 2.23 -5.60 -3.02
N THR A 120 1.27 -6.01 -2.21
CA THR A 120 -0.08 -6.37 -2.66
C THR A 120 -1.01 -5.17 -2.67
N HIS A 121 -2.22 -5.37 -3.15
CA HIS A 121 -3.27 -4.36 -3.18
C HIS A 121 -4.05 -4.23 -1.85
N ILE A 122 -3.72 -5.06 -0.86
CA ILE A 122 -4.39 -5.07 0.43
C ILE A 122 -3.94 -3.85 1.22
N LEU A 123 -4.89 -2.96 1.51
CA LEU A 123 -4.71 -1.84 2.44
C LEU A 123 -5.40 -2.07 3.79
N GLU A 124 -6.36 -3.00 3.83
CA GLU A 124 -7.25 -3.21 4.96
C GLU A 124 -6.67 -4.29 5.88
N TYR A 125 -5.77 -3.88 6.75
CA TYR A 125 -5.29 -4.68 7.87
C TYR A 125 -5.16 -3.79 9.10
N HIS A 126 -5.40 -4.35 10.26
CA HIS A 126 -5.23 -3.68 11.54
C HIS A 126 -4.62 -4.67 12.53
N PHE A 127 -3.95 -4.12 13.55
CA PHE A 127 -3.37 -4.89 14.63
C PHE A 127 -4.04 -4.43 15.92
N GLU A 128 -4.51 -5.38 16.71
CA GLU A 128 -5.08 -5.08 18.03
C GLU A 128 -3.99 -5.19 19.10
N ASN A 129 -3.09 -6.15 18.94
CA ASN A 129 -2.03 -6.43 19.92
C ASN A 129 -0.65 -6.05 19.41
N ARG A 130 0.23 -5.68 20.35
CA ARG A 130 1.65 -5.45 20.06
C ARG A 130 2.34 -6.78 19.76
N GLY A 131 3.05 -6.85 18.64
CA GLY A 131 3.72 -8.06 18.16
C GLY A 131 3.10 -8.63 16.90
N GLU A 132 1.80 -8.38 16.66
CA GLU A 132 1.13 -8.76 15.40
C GLU A 132 1.65 -7.94 14.20
N ASN A 133 2.29 -6.81 14.46
CA ASN A 133 2.96 -5.97 13.48
C ASN A 133 4.17 -6.65 12.82
N ILE A 134 4.74 -7.67 13.45
CA ILE A 134 5.87 -8.43 12.90
C ILE A 134 5.31 -9.58 12.06
N VAL A 135 5.29 -9.39 10.75
CA VAL A 135 4.82 -10.41 9.83
C VAL A 135 5.95 -11.37 9.54
N THR A 136 5.73 -12.62 9.91
CA THR A 136 6.71 -13.72 9.79
C THR A 136 6.67 -14.35 8.40
N LYS A 137 7.75 -15.04 8.03
CA LYS A 137 7.87 -15.76 6.76
C LYS A 137 6.65 -16.62 6.39
N PRO A 138 6.11 -17.47 7.29
CA PRO A 138 4.95 -18.30 6.96
C PRO A 138 3.69 -17.48 6.64
N GLN A 139 3.49 -16.37 7.34
CA GLN A 139 2.36 -15.46 7.08
C GLN A 139 2.50 -14.78 5.73
N LEU A 140 3.70 -14.32 5.37
CA LEU A 140 3.98 -13.71 4.07
C LEU A 140 3.79 -14.69 2.91
N LEU A 141 4.22 -15.95 3.09
CA LEU A 141 4.01 -17.00 2.10
C LEU A 141 2.53 -17.36 1.97
N ALA A 142 1.80 -17.47 3.09
CA ALA A 142 0.37 -17.75 3.06
C ALA A 142 -0.43 -16.63 2.36
N LEU A 143 0.00 -15.37 2.50
CA LEU A 143 -0.58 -14.24 1.75
C LEU A 143 -0.29 -14.34 0.25
N GLY A 144 0.95 -14.69 -0.11
CA GLY A 144 1.33 -14.91 -1.51
C GLY A 144 0.51 -16.04 -2.15
N ASP A 145 0.40 -17.17 -1.45
CA ASP A 145 -0.34 -18.35 -1.93
C ASP A 145 -1.84 -18.02 -2.16
N ARG A 146 -2.44 -17.16 -1.33
CA ARG A 146 -3.84 -16.73 -1.49
C ARG A 146 -4.05 -15.75 -2.65
N LEU A 147 -3.08 -14.87 -2.90
CA LEU A 147 -3.23 -13.72 -3.80
C LEU A 147 -2.43 -13.84 -5.10
N GLU A 148 -1.78 -14.98 -5.34
CA GLU A 148 -0.85 -15.15 -6.47
C GLU A 148 -1.50 -14.82 -7.82
N ASN A 149 -2.77 -15.19 -8.03
CA ASN A 149 -3.49 -14.87 -9.26
C ASN A 149 -3.60 -13.36 -9.49
N GLU A 150 -4.06 -12.62 -8.49
CA GLU A 150 -4.23 -11.17 -8.57
C GLU A 150 -2.89 -10.42 -8.66
N ILE A 151 -1.88 -10.91 -7.95
CA ILE A 151 -0.51 -10.40 -8.02
C ILE A 151 0.04 -10.59 -9.43
N ALA A 152 -0.13 -11.78 -10.01
CA ALA A 152 0.34 -12.10 -11.35
C ALA A 152 -0.36 -11.24 -12.43
N GLU A 153 -1.66 -11.04 -12.32
CA GLU A 153 -2.43 -10.16 -13.24
C GLU A 153 -1.94 -8.71 -13.17
N ARG A 154 -1.82 -8.14 -11.96
CA ARG A 154 -1.33 -6.77 -11.77
C ARG A 154 0.10 -6.61 -12.27
N ARG A 155 0.95 -7.61 -12.04
CA ARG A 155 2.32 -7.67 -12.57
C ARG A 155 2.37 -7.71 -14.08
N ALA A 156 1.53 -8.53 -14.71
CA ALA A 156 1.45 -8.59 -16.17
C ALA A 156 1.02 -7.23 -16.75
N ALA A 157 0.12 -6.51 -16.08
CA ALA A 157 -0.28 -5.17 -16.47
C ALA A 157 0.84 -4.12 -16.32
N ASP A 158 1.74 -4.28 -15.34
CA ASP A 158 2.86 -3.35 -15.09
C ASP A 158 4.16 -3.71 -15.84
N ALA A 159 4.25 -4.91 -16.42
CA ALA A 159 5.48 -5.45 -16.99
C ALA A 159 6.12 -4.57 -18.09
N ALA A 160 5.35 -3.74 -18.78
CA ALA A 160 5.87 -2.84 -19.81
C ALA A 160 6.68 -1.64 -19.26
N TYR A 161 6.58 -1.36 -17.96
CA TYR A 161 7.13 -0.16 -17.31
C TYR A 161 8.20 -0.47 -16.25
N ARG A 162 8.56 -1.75 -16.09
CA ARG A 162 9.60 -2.25 -15.18
C ARG A 162 10.77 -2.79 -15.99
#